data_AF-A0AA40IWA0-F1
#
_entry.id   AF-A0AA40IWA0-F1
#
_cell.length_a   1.000
_cell.length_b   1.000
_cell.length_c   1.000
_cell.angle_alpha   90.00
_cell.angle_beta   90.00
_cell.angle_gamma   90.00
#
_symmetry.space_group_name_H-M   'P 1'
#
loop_
_entity.id
_entity.type
_entity.pdbx_description
1 polymer ?
#
loop_
_entity_poly.entity_id
_entity_poly.type
_entity_poly.pdbx_seq_one_letter_code
_entity_poly.pdbx_strand_id
1 'polypeptide(L)'
;MNKNNINEKIIYCTVVIGIIGMISVGVYRHHKIKTYNMLLTEANNNLKSYKYDEAIILFKEAMNYKKDLEIKNSINLAEKLKSNKKIYENALSSMKEERYLDAIDNFKKVSDIDKNLYKDSQKNIEECKKSLMSKHIMLSKESMSNNDYSKDNKYITDIINIDNNKEIKQLQKPMNKKIKSYPQKSKNIENKSQIINRNINKPVSKQQAEDKIKNYIKSTSKEIPNLKVEYDHDDTKSGRKYFVIHVYCIVDDHTATMGWYYVNEQDGKCYKCDLTEDNLVPLT
;
A
#
# COMPACT_ATOMS: atom_id res chain seq x y z
N MET A 1 -9.43 57.21 67.47
CA MET A 1 -9.02 57.08 66.05
C MET A 1 -10.05 57.75 65.17
N ASN A 2 -9.63 58.65 64.28
CA ASN A 2 -10.54 59.47 63.47
C ASN A 2 -11.25 58.59 62.42
N LYS A 3 -12.59 58.65 62.34
CA LYS A 3 -13.42 57.78 61.49
C LYS A 3 -13.07 57.94 59.99
N ASN A 4 -12.61 59.13 59.60
CA ASN A 4 -12.17 59.43 58.24
C ASN A 4 -10.87 58.70 57.85
N ASN A 5 -9.91 58.57 58.78
CA ASN A 5 -8.65 57.85 58.52
C ASN A 5 -8.84 56.34 58.40
N ILE A 6 -9.90 55.78 59.00
CA ILE A 6 -10.24 54.35 58.87
C ILE A 6 -10.85 54.09 57.49
N ASN A 7 -11.75 54.97 57.02
CA ASN A 7 -12.36 54.85 55.70
C ASN A 7 -11.34 55.03 54.55
N GLU A 8 -10.41 55.98 54.66
CA GLU A 8 -9.32 56.13 53.66
C GLU A 8 -8.42 54.90 53.58
N LYS A 9 -8.07 54.28 54.72
CA LYS A 9 -7.27 53.04 54.74
C LYS A 9 -8.02 51.84 54.14
N ILE A 10 -9.33 51.74 54.37
CA ILE A 10 -10.17 50.68 53.78
C ILE A 10 -10.31 50.86 52.25
N ILE A 11 -10.47 52.09 51.77
CA ILE A 11 -10.50 52.41 50.33
C ILE A 11 -9.15 52.08 49.68
N TYR A 12 -8.03 52.42 50.32
CA TYR A 12 -6.70 52.10 49.81
C TYR A 12 -6.47 50.59 49.72
N CYS A 13 -6.82 49.81 50.74
CA CYS A 13 -6.69 48.36 50.73
C CYS A 13 -7.52 47.69 49.62
N THR A 14 -8.75 48.15 49.37
CA THR A 14 -9.62 47.57 48.33
C THR A 14 -9.09 47.84 46.92
N VAL A 15 -8.55 49.04 46.66
CA VAL A 15 -7.91 49.37 45.38
C VAL A 15 -6.66 48.52 45.13
N VAL A 16 -5.81 48.32 46.15
CA VAL A 16 -4.58 47.50 46.03
C VAL A 16 -4.90 46.03 45.73
N ILE A 17 -5.88 45.45 46.41
CA ILE A 17 -6.32 44.05 46.15
C ILE A 17 -6.90 43.92 44.74
N GLY A 18 -7.68 44.91 44.27
CA GLY A 18 -8.21 44.96 42.91
C GLY A 18 -7.09 44.99 41.85
N ILE A 19 -6.04 45.79 42.07
CA ILE A 19 -4.89 45.87 41.17
C ILE A 19 -4.10 44.55 41.15
N ILE A 20 -3.85 43.93 42.31
CA ILE A 20 -3.17 42.63 42.39
C ILE A 20 -3.99 41.53 41.71
N GLY A 21 -5.32 41.54 41.87
CA GLY A 21 -6.24 40.66 41.16
C GLY A 21 -6.19 40.84 39.62
N MET A 22 -6.13 42.09 39.16
CA MET A 22 -6.00 42.39 37.73
C MET A 22 -4.64 41.96 37.15
N ILE A 23 -3.54 42.18 37.89
CA ILE A 23 -2.19 41.76 37.48
C ILE A 23 -2.10 40.23 37.41
N SER A 24 -2.60 39.53 38.42
CA SER A 24 -2.58 38.06 38.45
C SER A 24 -3.42 37.43 37.33
N VAL A 25 -4.61 37.99 37.03
CA VAL A 25 -5.41 37.58 35.86
C VAL A 25 -4.69 37.90 34.53
N GLY A 26 -4.00 39.05 34.45
CA GLY A 26 -3.22 39.46 33.29
C GLY A 26 -2.06 38.52 32.99
N VAL A 27 -1.25 38.18 34.01
CA VAL A 27 -0.13 37.22 33.90
C VAL A 27 -0.62 35.83 33.51
N TYR A 28 -1.71 35.35 34.14
CA TYR A 28 -2.33 34.07 33.80
C TYR A 28 -2.81 34.03 32.35
N ARG A 29 -3.50 35.08 31.89
CA ARG A 29 -3.95 35.21 30.49
C ARG A 29 -2.76 35.25 29.53
N HIS A 30 -1.70 35.98 29.87
CA HIS A 30 -0.51 36.08 29.03
C HIS A 30 0.18 34.73 28.84
N HIS A 31 0.39 33.97 29.92
CA HIS A 31 0.97 32.63 29.84
C HIS A 31 0.09 31.69 29.00
N LYS A 32 -1.22 31.72 29.22
CA LYS A 32 -2.20 30.93 28.48
C LYS A 32 -2.13 31.19 26.97
N ILE A 33 -2.07 32.46 26.56
CA ILE A 33 -1.99 32.86 25.13
C ILE A 33 -0.64 32.46 24.52
N LYS A 34 0.47 32.66 25.26
CA LYS A 34 1.81 32.30 24.79
C LYS A 34 1.92 30.79 24.51
N THR A 35 1.49 29.95 25.46
CA THR A 35 1.52 28.50 25.30
C THR A 35 0.64 28.04 24.15
N TYR A 36 -0.57 28.61 24.03
CA TYR A 36 -1.46 28.34 22.89
C TYR A 36 -0.80 28.64 21.54
N ASN A 37 -0.21 29.83 21.37
CA ASN A 37 0.45 30.21 20.11
C ASN A 37 1.68 29.34 19.80
N MET A 38 2.42 28.92 20.83
CA MET A 38 3.55 28.00 20.68
C MET A 38 3.09 26.64 20.16
N LEU A 39 2.05 26.04 20.78
CA LEU A 39 1.47 24.77 20.34
C LEU A 39 1.01 24.83 18.88
N LEU A 40 0.34 25.92 18.47
CA LEU A 40 -0.07 26.09 17.07
C LEU A 40 1.11 26.23 16.12
N THR A 41 2.15 26.95 16.51
CA THR A 41 3.36 27.11 15.70
C THR A 41 4.04 25.76 15.49
N GLU A 42 4.20 24.99 16.55
CA GLU A 42 4.82 23.67 16.50
C GLU A 42 3.98 22.65 15.73
N ALA A 43 2.66 22.63 15.93
CA ALA A 43 1.74 21.78 15.17
C ALA A 43 1.82 22.05 13.68
N ASN A 44 1.83 23.33 13.28
CA ASN A 44 1.96 23.73 11.88
C ASN A 44 3.33 23.37 11.29
N ASN A 45 4.40 23.47 12.06
CA ASN A 45 5.73 23.03 11.64
C ASN A 45 5.77 21.52 11.42
N ASN A 46 5.22 20.74 12.35
CA ASN A 46 5.10 19.29 12.20
C ASN A 46 4.27 18.89 10.98
N LEU A 47 3.18 19.61 10.69
CA LEU A 47 2.36 19.39 9.49
C LEU A 47 3.16 19.63 8.19
N LYS A 48 3.98 20.69 8.15
CA LYS A 48 4.91 20.95 7.03
C LYS A 48 6.03 19.91 6.92
N SER A 49 6.45 19.33 8.04
CA SER A 49 7.46 18.28 8.11
C SER A 49 6.90 16.86 7.97
N TYR A 50 5.65 16.70 7.50
CA TYR A 50 4.98 15.40 7.31
C TYR A 50 4.81 14.56 8.60
N LYS A 51 4.96 15.19 9.77
CA LYS A 51 4.81 14.62 11.12
C LYS A 51 3.36 14.81 11.59
N TYR A 52 2.44 14.13 10.91
CA TYR A 52 1.01 14.39 11.07
C TYR A 52 0.46 13.97 12.43
N ASP A 53 1.00 12.89 13.01
CA ASP A 53 0.56 12.41 14.32
C ASP A 53 0.93 13.40 15.43
N GLU A 54 2.16 13.90 15.40
CA GLU A 54 2.65 14.94 16.30
C GLU A 54 1.87 16.24 16.14
N ALA A 55 1.57 16.65 14.90
CA ALA A 55 0.74 17.81 14.63
C ALA A 55 -0.67 17.66 15.21
N ILE A 56 -1.32 16.50 15.05
CA ILE A 56 -2.66 16.22 15.59
C ILE A 56 -2.64 16.28 17.13
N ILE A 57 -1.63 15.73 17.79
CA ILE A 57 -1.48 15.77 19.25
C ILE A 57 -1.41 17.22 19.72
N LEU A 58 -0.54 18.03 19.13
CA LEU A 58 -0.35 19.44 19.50
C LEU A 58 -1.60 20.29 19.24
N PHE A 59 -2.33 20.05 18.13
CA PHE A 59 -3.62 20.72 17.90
C PHE A 59 -4.66 20.33 18.94
N LYS A 60 -4.75 19.05 19.33
CA LYS A 60 -5.66 18.59 20.40
C LYS A 60 -5.29 19.22 21.74
N GLU A 61 -4.01 19.38 22.04
CA GLU A 61 -3.55 20.08 23.25
C GLU A 61 -3.94 21.56 23.20
N ALA A 62 -3.79 22.24 22.06
CA ALA A 62 -4.21 23.63 21.87
C ALA A 62 -5.73 23.83 22.11
N MET A 63 -6.57 22.82 21.81
CA MET A 63 -8.01 22.87 22.09
C MET A 63 -8.35 22.99 23.59
N ASN A 64 -7.45 22.58 24.49
CA ASN A 64 -7.65 22.74 25.94
C ASN A 64 -7.58 24.21 26.37
N TYR A 65 -6.87 25.04 25.60
CA TYR A 65 -6.70 26.47 25.88
C TYR A 65 -7.86 27.29 25.30
N LYS A 66 -8.26 26.97 24.06
CA LYS A 66 -9.35 27.63 23.34
C LYS A 66 -10.05 26.61 22.44
N LYS A 67 -11.36 26.42 22.64
CA LYS A 67 -12.18 25.65 21.68
C LYS A 67 -12.43 26.53 20.46
N ASP A 68 -11.67 26.27 19.41
CA ASP A 68 -11.72 27.03 18.17
C ASP A 68 -12.09 26.12 16.99
N LEU A 69 -13.01 26.59 16.14
CA LEU A 69 -13.39 25.89 14.92
C LEU A 69 -12.19 25.77 13.97
N GLU A 70 -11.28 26.76 13.97
CA GLU A 70 -10.07 26.73 13.15
C GLU A 70 -9.16 25.55 13.54
N ILE A 71 -8.95 25.30 14.83
CA ILE A 71 -8.13 24.17 15.30
C ILE A 71 -8.78 22.84 14.90
N LYS A 72 -10.10 22.74 15.02
CA LYS A 72 -10.83 21.55 14.58
C LYS A 72 -10.65 21.30 13.09
N ASN A 73 -10.67 22.35 12.27
CA ASN A 73 -10.39 22.25 10.84
C ASN A 73 -8.94 21.82 10.57
N SER A 74 -7.97 22.33 11.33
CA SER A 74 -6.56 21.92 11.24
C SER A 74 -6.33 20.45 11.59
N ILE A 75 -7.02 19.93 12.61
CA ILE A 75 -6.98 18.50 12.96
C ILE A 75 -7.51 17.65 11.79
N ASN A 76 -8.67 18.01 11.24
CA ASN A 76 -9.27 17.30 10.12
C ASN A 76 -8.36 17.35 8.87
N LEU A 77 -7.73 18.49 8.60
CA LEU A 77 -6.74 18.62 7.52
C LEU A 77 -5.56 17.67 7.75
N ALA A 78 -4.99 17.64 8.96
CA ALA A 78 -3.88 16.76 9.29
C ALA A 78 -4.24 15.27 9.15
N GLU A 79 -5.45 14.87 9.57
CA GLU A 79 -5.96 13.50 9.40
C GLU A 79 -6.11 13.12 7.91
N LYS A 80 -6.64 14.03 7.09
CA LYS A 80 -6.74 13.83 5.64
C LYS A 80 -5.36 13.71 4.99
N LEU A 81 -4.42 14.59 5.34
CA LEU A 81 -3.04 14.53 4.84
C LEU A 81 -2.35 13.22 5.24
N LYS A 82 -2.52 12.77 6.48
CA LYS A 82 -2.03 11.48 6.96
C LYS A 82 -2.58 10.31 6.14
N SER A 83 -3.89 10.29 5.92
CA SER A 83 -4.53 9.26 5.09
C SER A 83 -4.03 9.31 3.64
N ASN A 84 -3.87 10.51 3.09
CA ASN A 84 -3.38 10.71 1.72
C ASN A 84 -1.94 10.15 1.54
N LYS A 85 -1.06 10.44 2.51
CA LYS A 85 0.31 9.91 2.54
C LYS A 85 0.34 8.39 2.63
N LYS A 86 -0.52 7.79 3.46
CA LYS A 86 -0.61 6.33 3.58
C LYS A 86 -1.04 5.66 2.26
N ILE A 87 -2.00 6.24 1.55
CA ILE A 87 -2.43 5.74 0.22
C ILE A 87 -1.26 5.78 -0.77
N TYR A 88 -0.52 6.88 -0.79
CA TYR A 88 0.65 7.06 -1.64
C TYR A 88 1.77 6.05 -1.31
N GLU A 89 2.09 5.85 -0.02
CA GLU A 89 3.09 4.86 0.43
C GLU A 89 2.69 3.43 0.05
N ASN A 90 1.40 3.07 0.18
CA ASN A 90 0.88 1.78 -0.27
C ASN A 90 1.06 1.60 -1.80
N ALA A 91 0.84 2.66 -2.58
CA ALA A 91 1.04 2.64 -4.02
C ALA A 91 2.51 2.41 -4.40
N LEU A 92 3.44 3.08 -3.71
CA LEU A 92 4.89 2.85 -3.87
C LEU A 92 5.28 1.41 -3.51
N SER A 93 4.72 0.84 -2.45
CA SER A 93 4.96 -0.56 -2.08
C SER A 93 4.49 -1.52 -3.18
N SER A 94 3.28 -1.32 -3.71
CA SER A 94 2.77 -2.11 -4.84
C SER A 94 3.64 -1.97 -6.09
N MET A 95 4.12 -0.77 -6.38
CA MET A 95 5.03 -0.50 -7.51
C MET A 95 6.37 -1.24 -7.36
N LYS A 96 6.97 -1.21 -6.15
CA LYS A 96 8.21 -1.95 -5.83
C LYS A 96 8.04 -3.47 -5.97
N GLU A 97 6.85 -3.97 -5.68
CA GLU A 97 6.49 -5.39 -5.82
C GLU A 97 6.05 -5.79 -7.25
N GLU A 98 6.21 -4.89 -8.23
CA GLU A 98 5.77 -5.02 -9.62
C GLU A 98 4.25 -5.23 -9.81
N ARG A 99 3.45 -4.95 -8.77
CA ARG A 99 1.99 -4.96 -8.83
C ARG A 99 1.49 -3.64 -9.41
N TYR A 100 1.86 -3.36 -10.66
CA TYR A 100 1.67 -2.06 -11.28
C TYR A 100 0.20 -1.64 -11.42
N LEU A 101 -0.72 -2.58 -11.61
CA LEU A 101 -2.16 -2.28 -11.65
C LEU A 101 -2.66 -1.81 -10.26
N ASP A 102 -2.30 -2.54 -9.20
CA ASP A 102 -2.61 -2.14 -7.82
C ASP A 102 -1.98 -0.79 -7.46
N ALA A 103 -0.75 -0.55 -7.92
CA ALA A 103 -0.06 0.71 -7.73
C ALA A 103 -0.82 1.86 -8.41
N ILE A 104 -1.22 1.70 -9.68
CA ILE A 104 -2.00 2.68 -10.43
C ILE A 104 -3.32 2.99 -9.70
N ASP A 105 -4.04 1.97 -9.26
CA ASP A 105 -5.33 2.15 -8.57
C ASP A 105 -5.18 2.84 -7.21
N ASN A 106 -4.08 2.64 -6.49
CA ASN A 106 -3.81 3.38 -5.26
C ASN A 106 -3.33 4.81 -5.54
N PHE A 107 -2.46 5.03 -6.53
CA PHE A 107 -2.04 6.39 -6.91
C PHE A 107 -3.22 7.25 -7.37
N LYS A 108 -4.21 6.68 -8.07
CA LYS A 108 -5.45 7.38 -8.45
C LYS A 108 -6.30 7.84 -7.25
N LYS A 109 -6.16 7.20 -6.09
CA LYS A 109 -6.87 7.56 -4.85
C LYS A 109 -6.15 8.68 -4.08
N VAL A 110 -4.92 9.01 -4.43
CA VAL A 110 -4.21 10.16 -3.84
C VAL A 110 -4.92 11.43 -4.30
N SER A 111 -5.45 12.17 -3.35
CA SER A 111 -6.13 13.46 -3.57
C SER A 111 -5.12 14.60 -3.72
N ASP A 112 -5.59 15.71 -4.28
CA ASP A 112 -4.81 16.94 -4.54
C ASP A 112 -4.60 17.83 -3.31
N ILE A 113 -5.06 17.38 -2.13
CA ILE A 113 -4.87 18.07 -0.84
C ILE A 113 -3.38 18.29 -0.52
N ASP A 114 -2.51 17.36 -0.94
CA ASP A 114 -1.07 17.55 -1.04
C ASP A 114 -0.69 17.57 -2.53
N LYS A 115 -0.48 18.76 -3.06
CA LYS A 115 -0.16 18.97 -4.48
C LYS A 115 1.12 18.27 -4.92
N ASN A 116 2.10 18.13 -4.02
CA ASN A 116 3.37 17.48 -4.34
C ASN A 116 3.16 15.96 -4.48
N LEU A 117 2.50 15.34 -3.49
CA LEU A 117 2.17 13.92 -3.55
C LEU A 117 1.25 13.60 -4.72
N TYR A 118 0.27 14.45 -5.00
CA TYR A 118 -0.62 14.28 -6.15
C TYR A 118 0.14 14.31 -7.48
N LYS A 119 0.97 15.34 -7.69
CA LYS A 119 1.78 15.45 -8.91
C LYS A 119 2.71 14.27 -9.09
N ASP A 120 3.35 13.82 -8.01
CA ASP A 120 4.23 12.66 -8.06
C ASP A 120 3.45 11.35 -8.32
N SER A 121 2.25 11.21 -7.75
CA SER A 121 1.35 10.10 -8.05
C SER A 121 1.02 10.00 -9.54
N GLN A 122 0.73 11.13 -10.20
CA GLN A 122 0.48 11.15 -11.64
C GLN A 122 1.71 10.70 -12.45
N LYS A 123 2.90 11.12 -12.04
CA LYS A 123 4.16 10.68 -12.66
C LYS A 123 4.37 9.17 -12.48
N ASN A 124 4.17 8.64 -11.28
CA ASN A 124 4.32 7.21 -11.00
C ASN A 124 3.27 6.35 -11.71
N ILE A 125 2.06 6.87 -11.94
CA ILE A 125 1.06 6.20 -12.79
C ILE A 125 1.61 6.00 -14.20
N GLU A 126 2.19 7.04 -14.80
CA GLU A 126 2.78 6.95 -16.14
C GLU A 126 3.97 5.99 -16.18
N GLU A 127 4.78 5.95 -15.12
CA GLU A 127 5.86 4.97 -15.00
C GLU A 127 5.35 3.54 -14.88
N CYS A 128 4.35 3.29 -14.04
CA CYS A 128 3.70 1.98 -13.90
C CYS A 128 3.11 1.50 -15.23
N LYS A 129 2.46 2.40 -16.00
CA LYS A 129 1.95 2.10 -17.34
C LYS A 129 3.06 1.68 -18.29
N LYS A 130 4.20 2.39 -18.30
CA LYS A 130 5.38 2.04 -19.12
C LYS A 130 5.95 0.67 -18.74
N SER A 131 6.10 0.40 -17.45
CA SER A 131 6.62 -0.89 -16.96
C SER A 131 5.70 -2.05 -17.31
N LEU A 132 4.38 -1.89 -17.17
CA LEU A 132 3.39 -2.87 -17.66
C LEU A 132 3.58 -3.14 -19.15
N MET A 133 3.67 -2.08 -19.96
CA MET A 133 3.83 -2.22 -21.40
C MET A 133 5.12 -2.97 -21.77
N SER A 134 6.24 -2.62 -21.12
CA SER A 134 7.53 -3.30 -21.32
C SER A 134 7.45 -4.79 -20.98
N LYS A 135 6.87 -5.13 -19.81
CA LYS A 135 6.68 -6.52 -19.35
C LYS A 135 5.84 -7.32 -20.34
N HIS A 136 4.77 -6.74 -20.86
CA HIS A 136 3.94 -7.41 -21.86
C HIS A 136 4.63 -7.58 -23.22
N ILE A 137 5.42 -6.60 -23.67
CA ILE A 137 6.24 -6.75 -24.90
C ILE A 137 7.26 -7.88 -24.74
N MET A 138 7.89 -8.00 -23.58
CA MET A 138 8.85 -9.07 -23.28
C MET A 138 8.18 -10.45 -23.32
N LEU A 139 7.09 -10.63 -22.56
CA LEU A 139 6.31 -11.88 -22.54
C LEU A 139 5.77 -12.25 -23.93
N SER A 140 5.42 -11.25 -24.74
CA SER A 140 4.99 -11.45 -26.12
C SER A 140 6.11 -11.99 -27.00
N LYS A 141 7.31 -11.39 -26.95
CA LYS A 141 8.49 -11.88 -27.67
C LYS A 141 8.85 -13.32 -27.26
N GLU A 142 8.78 -13.63 -25.96
CA GLU A 142 8.99 -15.00 -25.45
C GLU A 142 7.94 -15.98 -25.99
N SER A 143 6.66 -15.60 -25.96
CA SER A 143 5.56 -16.42 -26.47
C SER A 143 5.67 -16.65 -27.99
N MET A 144 6.10 -15.63 -28.74
CA MET A 144 6.37 -15.72 -30.18
C MET A 144 7.52 -16.68 -30.52
N SER A 145 8.54 -16.78 -29.64
CA SER A 145 9.63 -17.75 -29.77
C SER A 145 9.18 -19.18 -29.47
N ASN A 146 8.06 -19.35 -28.74
CA ASN A 146 7.57 -20.65 -28.26
C ASN A 146 6.34 -21.17 -29.04
N ASN A 147 5.96 -20.54 -30.16
CA ASN A 147 4.80 -20.91 -31.01
C ASN A 147 3.41 -20.90 -30.31
N ASP A 148 3.24 -20.27 -29.15
CA ASP A 148 1.95 -20.18 -28.42
C ASP A 148 1.31 -18.79 -28.57
N TYR A 149 0.66 -18.56 -29.71
CA TYR A 149 0.12 -17.26 -30.13
C TYR A 149 -1.26 -16.89 -29.54
N SER A 150 -1.78 -17.69 -28.59
CA SER A 150 -3.14 -17.51 -28.05
C SER A 150 -3.24 -16.57 -26.84
N LYS A 151 -2.16 -16.43 -26.07
CA LYS A 151 -2.07 -15.53 -24.89
C LYS A 151 -1.82 -14.06 -25.25
N ASP A 152 -1.33 -13.80 -26.45
CA ASP A 152 -0.66 -12.55 -26.80
C ASP A 152 -1.62 -11.38 -27.13
N ASN A 153 -2.85 -11.68 -27.57
CA ASN A 153 -3.84 -10.67 -27.96
C ASN A 153 -4.63 -10.11 -26.75
N LYS A 154 -4.58 -10.79 -25.58
CA LYS A 154 -5.32 -10.41 -24.36
C LYS A 154 -4.66 -9.23 -23.63
N TYR A 155 -3.35 -9.30 -23.43
CA TYR A 155 -2.60 -8.28 -22.67
C TYR A 155 -2.62 -6.89 -23.33
N ILE A 156 -2.63 -6.85 -24.66
CA ILE A 156 -2.69 -5.60 -25.43
C ILE A 156 -4.08 -4.96 -25.35
N THR A 157 -5.13 -5.79 -25.28
CA THR A 157 -6.52 -5.30 -25.17
C THR A 157 -6.79 -4.68 -23.79
N ASP A 158 -6.23 -5.26 -22.72
CA ASP A 158 -6.35 -4.73 -21.36
C ASP A 158 -5.64 -3.37 -21.19
N ILE A 159 -4.49 -3.18 -21.85
CA ILE A 159 -3.76 -1.89 -21.87
C ILE A 159 -4.57 -0.80 -22.60
N ILE A 160 -5.23 -1.13 -23.71
CA ILE A 160 -6.01 -0.19 -24.53
C ILE A 160 -7.25 0.34 -23.77
N ASN A 161 -7.80 -0.46 -22.86
CA ASN A 161 -8.94 -0.06 -22.02
C ASN A 161 -8.54 0.85 -20.83
N ILE A 162 -7.25 0.91 -20.47
CA ILE A 162 -6.75 1.71 -19.34
C ILE A 162 -6.37 3.14 -19.77
N ASP A 163 -5.93 3.34 -21.01
CA ASP A 163 -5.62 4.68 -21.53
C ASP A 163 -5.67 4.72 -23.07
N ASN A 164 -6.35 5.72 -23.62
CA ASN A 164 -6.55 5.94 -25.05
C ASN A 164 -5.29 6.57 -25.70
N ASN A 165 -4.10 6.18 -25.27
CA ASN A 165 -2.83 6.83 -25.63
C ASN A 165 -2.40 6.48 -27.07
N LYS A 166 -2.07 7.51 -27.86
CA LYS A 166 -1.64 7.40 -29.27
C LYS A 166 -0.37 6.56 -29.46
N GLU A 167 0.52 6.48 -28.47
CA GLU A 167 1.74 5.66 -28.56
C GLU A 167 1.44 4.16 -28.59
N ILE A 168 0.44 3.71 -27.83
CA ILE A 168 -0.04 2.31 -27.82
C ILE A 168 -0.55 1.89 -29.20
N LYS A 169 -1.26 2.79 -29.91
CA LYS A 169 -1.76 2.56 -31.28
C LYS A 169 -0.65 2.41 -32.32
N GLN A 170 0.51 3.04 -32.10
CA GLN A 170 1.65 2.91 -33.01
C GLN A 170 2.36 1.56 -32.86
N LEU A 171 2.44 1.03 -31.64
CA LEU A 171 3.01 -0.29 -31.35
C LEU A 171 2.13 -1.46 -31.85
N GLN A 172 0.82 -1.26 -32.04
CA GLN A 172 -0.08 -2.24 -32.65
C GLN A 172 0.18 -2.51 -34.14
N LYS A 173 0.66 -1.51 -34.89
CA LYS A 173 0.80 -1.60 -36.36
C LYS A 173 1.73 -2.73 -36.84
N PRO A 174 2.96 -2.89 -36.33
CA PRO A 174 3.83 -4.01 -36.75
C PRO A 174 3.30 -5.38 -36.30
N MET A 175 2.57 -5.44 -35.19
CA MET A 175 2.05 -6.67 -34.59
C MET A 175 0.82 -7.23 -35.35
N ASN A 176 -0.13 -6.35 -35.71
CA ASN A 176 -1.28 -6.71 -36.56
C ASN A 176 -0.87 -7.20 -37.95
N LYS A 177 0.29 -6.76 -38.46
CA LYS A 177 0.84 -7.19 -39.74
C LYS A 177 1.37 -8.63 -39.69
N LYS A 178 1.95 -9.07 -38.56
CA LYS A 178 2.45 -10.44 -38.34
C LYS A 178 1.34 -11.44 -37.98
N ILE A 179 0.29 -11.00 -37.29
CA ILE A 179 -0.91 -11.84 -37.00
C ILE A 179 -1.63 -12.24 -38.29
N LYS A 180 -1.70 -11.33 -39.28
CA LYS A 180 -2.33 -11.58 -40.58
C LYS A 180 -1.53 -12.53 -41.49
N SER A 181 -0.24 -12.75 -41.23
CA SER A 181 0.64 -13.60 -42.06
C SER A 181 0.74 -15.06 -41.59
N TYR A 182 0.02 -15.46 -40.53
CA TYR A 182 0.01 -16.83 -40.02
C TYR A 182 -1.32 -17.54 -40.36
N PRO A 183 -1.30 -18.79 -40.87
CA PRO A 183 -2.53 -19.53 -41.16
C PRO A 183 -3.21 -19.99 -39.86
N GLN A 184 -4.44 -19.51 -39.63
CA GLN A 184 -5.28 -19.90 -38.50
C GLN A 184 -5.63 -21.40 -38.54
N LYS A 185 -5.25 -22.16 -37.50
CA LYS A 185 -5.94 -23.39 -37.12
C LYS A 185 -6.50 -23.29 -35.70
N SER A 186 -7.78 -22.96 -35.63
CA SER A 186 -8.84 -23.65 -34.88
C SER A 186 -9.83 -22.68 -34.21
N LYS A 187 -11.04 -22.65 -34.79
CA LYS A 187 -12.28 -22.20 -34.16
C LYS A 187 -12.69 -23.25 -33.12
N ASN A 188 -12.56 -22.96 -31.83
CA ASN A 188 -13.37 -23.55 -30.73
C ASN A 188 -12.88 -23.08 -29.34
N ILE A 189 -12.87 -21.76 -29.07
CA ILE A 189 -12.46 -21.21 -27.76
C ILE A 189 -13.58 -20.36 -27.10
N GLU A 190 -14.71 -20.11 -27.75
CA GLU A 190 -15.78 -19.29 -27.15
C GLU A 190 -16.38 -19.92 -25.86
N ASN A 191 -16.43 -21.25 -25.73
CA ASN A 191 -17.11 -21.90 -24.60
C ASN A 191 -16.25 -22.20 -23.35
N LYS A 192 -14.93 -21.95 -23.35
CA LYS A 192 -14.10 -22.02 -22.12
C LYS A 192 -13.84 -20.64 -21.47
N SER A 193 -14.35 -19.58 -22.09
CA SER A 193 -14.06 -18.18 -21.74
C SER A 193 -14.82 -17.66 -20.51
N GLN A 194 -15.84 -18.37 -20.01
CA GLN A 194 -16.52 -18.03 -18.74
C GLN A 194 -15.86 -18.62 -17.49
N ILE A 195 -15.01 -19.64 -17.64
CA ILE A 195 -14.42 -20.36 -16.49
C ILE A 195 -13.12 -19.67 -16.01
N ILE A 196 -12.37 -19.04 -16.90
CA ILE A 196 -11.03 -18.50 -16.59
C ILE A 196 -11.08 -17.06 -16.05
N ASN A 197 -12.05 -16.25 -16.46
CA ASN A 197 -12.17 -14.84 -16.02
C ASN A 197 -12.69 -14.65 -14.57
N ARG A 198 -12.98 -15.74 -13.83
CA ARG A 198 -13.29 -15.68 -12.38
C ARG A 198 -12.08 -15.89 -11.47
N ASN A 199 -10.88 -16.17 -12.01
CA ASN A 199 -9.74 -16.64 -11.22
C ASN A 199 -8.52 -15.70 -11.15
N ILE A 200 -8.59 -14.48 -11.67
CA ILE A 200 -7.46 -13.53 -11.55
C ILE A 200 -7.51 -12.75 -10.22
N ASN A 201 -8.67 -12.70 -9.54
CA ASN A 201 -8.87 -12.00 -8.26
C ASN A 201 -9.50 -12.89 -7.16
N LYS A 202 -9.47 -14.23 -7.31
CA LYS A 202 -9.88 -15.12 -6.22
C LYS A 202 -8.64 -15.54 -5.44
N PRO A 203 -8.72 -15.54 -4.10
CA PRO A 203 -7.70 -16.17 -3.29
C PRO A 203 -7.40 -17.57 -3.82
N VAL A 204 -6.12 -17.91 -3.86
CA VAL A 204 -5.63 -19.24 -4.20
C VAL A 204 -6.30 -20.24 -3.25
N SER A 205 -6.65 -21.42 -3.75
CA SER A 205 -7.11 -22.53 -2.91
C SER A 205 -5.94 -23.40 -2.47
N LYS A 206 -6.10 -24.17 -1.39
CA LYS A 206 -5.08 -25.11 -0.89
C LYS A 206 -4.57 -26.04 -1.99
N GLN A 207 -5.47 -26.60 -2.80
CA GLN A 207 -5.10 -27.46 -3.92
C GLN A 207 -4.24 -26.74 -4.97
N GLN A 208 -4.57 -25.48 -5.28
CA GLN A 208 -3.79 -24.68 -6.23
C GLN A 208 -2.40 -24.32 -5.68
N ALA A 209 -2.28 -24.17 -4.35
CA ALA A 209 -0.99 -23.96 -3.70
C ALA A 209 -0.11 -25.23 -3.78
N GLU A 210 -0.67 -26.40 -3.49
CA GLU A 210 0.02 -27.69 -3.69
C GLU A 210 0.48 -27.87 -5.14
N ASP A 211 -0.41 -27.63 -6.11
CA ASP A 211 -0.09 -27.79 -7.53
C ASP A 211 1.05 -26.87 -7.98
N LYS A 212 1.09 -25.63 -7.48
CA LYS A 212 2.18 -24.68 -7.77
C LYS A 212 3.53 -25.20 -7.27
N ILE A 213 3.60 -25.66 -6.03
CA ILE A 213 4.84 -26.19 -5.46
C ILE A 213 5.23 -27.51 -6.15
N LYS A 214 4.26 -28.39 -6.42
CA LYS A 214 4.49 -29.65 -7.12
C LYS A 214 5.08 -29.44 -8.51
N ASN A 215 4.59 -28.44 -9.25
CA ASN A 215 5.13 -28.08 -10.55
C ASN A 215 6.54 -27.47 -10.46
N TYR A 216 6.79 -26.62 -9.46
CA TYR A 216 8.13 -26.08 -9.20
C TYR A 216 9.15 -27.19 -8.91
N ILE A 217 8.83 -28.13 -8.02
CA ILE A 217 9.73 -29.24 -7.70
C ILE A 217 10.00 -30.12 -8.93
N LYS A 218 8.97 -30.43 -9.72
CA LYS A 218 9.12 -31.17 -10.99
C LYS A 218 10.04 -30.46 -11.98
N SER A 219 10.00 -29.12 -12.03
CA SER A 219 10.84 -28.35 -12.96
C SER A 219 12.30 -28.21 -12.51
N THR A 220 12.57 -28.35 -11.22
CA THR A 220 13.90 -28.07 -10.63
C THR A 220 14.66 -29.31 -10.19
N SER A 221 14.00 -30.46 -10.08
CA SER A 221 14.58 -31.69 -9.54
C SER A 221 14.39 -32.87 -10.49
N LYS A 222 15.37 -33.78 -10.53
CA LYS A 222 15.17 -35.12 -11.12
C LYS A 222 14.07 -35.83 -10.32
N GLU A 223 13.35 -36.74 -10.97
CA GLU A 223 12.24 -37.49 -10.36
C GLU A 223 12.70 -38.14 -9.04
N ILE A 224 12.08 -37.72 -7.93
CA ILE A 224 12.39 -38.22 -6.58
C ILE A 224 11.33 -39.28 -6.23
N PRO A 225 11.71 -40.55 -6.03
CA PRO A 225 10.78 -41.60 -5.63
C PRO A 225 10.07 -41.24 -4.32
N ASN A 226 8.78 -41.56 -4.22
CA ASN A 226 7.96 -41.35 -3.02
C ASN A 226 7.89 -39.90 -2.51
N LEU A 227 8.10 -38.92 -3.38
CA LEU A 227 7.93 -37.51 -3.04
C LEU A 227 6.46 -37.18 -2.78
N LYS A 228 6.21 -36.50 -1.67
CA LYS A 228 4.95 -35.92 -1.25
C LYS A 228 5.06 -34.39 -1.24
N VAL A 229 4.02 -33.75 -1.75
CA VAL A 229 3.86 -32.29 -1.76
C VAL A 229 2.43 -32.05 -1.30
N GLU A 230 2.28 -31.72 -0.02
CA GLU A 230 0.99 -31.71 0.65
C GLU A 230 0.84 -30.42 1.46
N TYR A 231 -0.37 -29.86 1.46
CA TYR A 231 -0.75 -28.80 2.36
C TYR A 231 -0.59 -29.26 3.81
N ASP A 232 -0.03 -28.39 4.65
CA ASP A 232 0.16 -28.66 6.07
C ASP A 232 -0.73 -27.77 6.93
N HIS A 233 -0.51 -26.45 6.92
CA HIS A 233 -1.29 -25.48 7.68
C HIS A 233 -1.35 -24.10 7.02
N ASP A 234 -2.16 -23.21 7.58
CA ASP A 234 -2.23 -21.79 7.20
C ASP A 234 -1.32 -20.98 8.14
N ASP A 235 -0.53 -20.04 7.62
CA ASP A 235 0.36 -19.18 8.42
C ASP A 235 0.23 -17.69 8.03
N THR A 236 0.63 -16.78 8.93
CA THR A 236 0.64 -15.34 8.70
C THR A 236 1.99 -14.72 9.03
N LYS A 237 2.72 -14.25 8.00
CA LYS A 237 3.99 -13.52 8.14
C LYS A 237 3.84 -12.07 7.67
N SER A 238 4.25 -11.12 8.51
CA SER A 238 4.19 -9.67 8.22
C SER A 238 2.82 -9.19 7.73
N GLY A 239 1.74 -9.73 8.31
CA GLY A 239 0.36 -9.38 7.98
C GLY A 239 -0.17 -9.98 6.67
N ARG A 240 0.59 -10.87 6.03
CA ARG A 240 0.17 -11.61 4.82
C ARG A 240 -0.11 -13.05 5.18
N LYS A 241 -1.19 -13.62 4.61
CA LYS A 241 -1.59 -15.01 4.83
C LYS A 241 -1.01 -15.94 3.76
N TYR A 242 -0.65 -17.14 4.17
CA TYR A 242 -0.01 -18.14 3.34
C TYR A 242 -0.58 -19.53 3.59
N PHE A 243 -0.67 -20.33 2.53
CA PHE A 243 -0.72 -21.78 2.67
C PHE A 243 0.70 -22.31 2.77
N VAL A 244 0.97 -23.09 3.81
CA VAL A 244 2.24 -23.77 4.01
C VAL A 244 2.14 -25.18 3.40
N ILE A 245 3.07 -25.49 2.51
CA ILE A 245 3.17 -26.76 1.80
C ILE A 245 4.42 -27.50 2.27
N HIS A 246 4.23 -28.71 2.77
CA HIS A 246 5.30 -29.62 3.17
C HIS A 246 5.76 -30.43 1.97
N VAL A 247 7.07 -30.42 1.72
CA VAL A 247 7.68 -31.29 0.72
C VAL A 247 8.59 -32.26 1.44
N TYR A 248 8.29 -33.55 1.30
CA TYR A 248 9.01 -34.63 1.97
C TYR A 248 9.01 -35.91 1.13
N CYS A 249 9.90 -36.84 1.42
CA CYS A 249 9.87 -38.18 0.85
C CYS A 249 9.75 -39.23 1.96
N ILE A 250 9.13 -40.36 1.61
CA ILE A 250 9.06 -41.54 2.47
C ILE A 250 10.13 -42.50 2.00
N VAL A 251 11.10 -42.77 2.87
CA VAL A 251 12.19 -43.72 2.66
C VAL A 251 12.04 -44.78 3.74
N ASP A 252 11.72 -46.01 3.32
CA ASP A 252 11.36 -47.12 4.20
C ASP A 252 10.23 -46.76 5.18
N ASP A 253 10.52 -46.69 6.48
CA ASP A 253 9.59 -46.33 7.56
C ASP A 253 9.82 -44.92 8.11
N HIS A 254 10.61 -44.08 7.42
CA HIS A 254 10.97 -42.74 7.87
C HIS A 254 10.54 -41.65 6.86
N THR A 255 10.16 -40.49 7.38
CA THR A 255 9.84 -39.28 6.61
C THR A 255 11.02 -38.32 6.59
N ALA A 256 11.58 -38.04 5.42
CA ALA A 256 12.64 -37.06 5.23
C ALA A 256 12.06 -35.76 4.64
N THR A 257 12.04 -34.69 5.45
CA THR A 257 11.59 -33.36 5.03
C THR A 257 12.61 -32.70 4.11
N MET A 258 12.18 -32.31 2.92
CA MET A 258 12.99 -31.54 1.97
C MET A 258 12.84 -30.03 2.16
N GLY A 259 11.68 -29.58 2.61
CA GLY A 259 11.47 -28.19 2.94
C GLY A 259 10.01 -27.78 3.12
N TRP A 260 9.86 -26.55 3.57
CA TRP A 260 8.59 -25.87 3.75
C TRP A 260 8.46 -24.74 2.75
N TYR A 261 7.33 -24.70 2.06
CA TYR A 261 7.06 -23.72 1.01
C TYR A 261 5.82 -22.91 1.35
N TYR A 262 5.88 -21.62 1.08
CA TYR A 262 4.82 -20.68 1.41
C TYR A 262 4.20 -20.18 0.12
N VAL A 263 2.88 -20.30 -0.01
CA VAL A 263 2.13 -19.76 -1.14
C VAL A 263 1.21 -18.67 -0.62
N ASN A 264 1.42 -17.44 -1.08
CA ASN A 264 0.59 -16.31 -0.67
C ASN A 264 -0.86 -16.54 -1.11
N GLU A 265 -1.80 -16.44 -0.18
CA GLU A 265 -3.22 -16.73 -0.46
C GLU A 265 -3.83 -15.78 -1.49
N GLN A 266 -3.33 -14.56 -1.62
CA GLN A 266 -3.93 -13.54 -2.48
C GLN A 266 -3.41 -13.59 -3.91
N ASP A 267 -2.09 -13.69 -4.08
CA ASP A 267 -1.45 -13.58 -5.40
C ASP A 267 -0.78 -14.88 -5.88
N GLY A 268 -0.70 -15.89 -5.02
CA GLY A 268 -0.11 -17.19 -5.34
C GLY A 268 1.38 -17.16 -5.61
N LYS A 269 2.09 -16.11 -5.18
CA LYS A 269 3.56 -16.10 -5.18
C LYS A 269 4.08 -17.15 -4.20
N CYS A 270 5.09 -17.88 -4.63
CA CYS A 270 5.64 -19.02 -3.92
C CYS A 270 7.01 -18.66 -3.34
N TYR A 271 7.30 -19.13 -2.14
CA TYR A 271 8.54 -18.89 -1.42
C TYR A 271 9.01 -20.20 -0.78
N LYS A 272 10.33 -20.37 -0.61
CA LYS A 272 10.91 -21.39 0.26
C LYS A 272 11.20 -20.78 1.62
N CYS A 273 10.87 -21.50 2.69
CA CYS A 273 11.28 -21.11 4.03
C CYS A 273 12.78 -21.37 4.21
N ASP A 274 13.52 -20.34 4.58
CA ASP A 274 14.84 -20.49 5.16
C ASP A 274 14.68 -20.70 6.67
N LEU A 275 14.96 -21.92 7.13
CA LEU A 275 14.82 -22.28 8.55
C LEU A 275 15.93 -21.67 9.42
N THR A 276 17.03 -21.21 8.83
CA THR A 276 18.16 -20.66 9.57
C THR A 276 17.96 -19.18 9.89
N GLU A 277 17.35 -18.44 8.97
CA GLU A 277 17.09 -17.00 9.10
C GLU A 277 15.63 -16.65 9.36
N ASP A 278 14.74 -17.65 9.45
CA ASP A 278 13.27 -17.50 9.55
C ASP A 278 12.66 -16.61 8.44
N ASN A 279 13.29 -16.62 7.27
CA ASN A 279 12.96 -15.75 6.13
C ASN A 279 12.28 -16.52 5.00
N LEU A 280 11.51 -15.79 4.16
CA LEU A 280 10.88 -16.34 2.96
C LEU A 280 11.68 -15.95 1.71
N VAL A 281 12.30 -16.93 1.06
CA VAL A 281 13.08 -16.74 -0.17
C VAL A 281 12.18 -16.97 -1.38
N PRO A 282 11.99 -16.00 -2.29
CA PRO A 282 11.14 -16.17 -3.47
C PRO A 282 11.60 -17.33 -4.37
N LEU A 283 10.66 -18.13 -4.86
CA LEU A 283 10.96 -19.12 -5.89
C LEU A 283 11.04 -18.41 -7.25
N THR A 284 12.17 -18.54 -7.94
CA THR A 284 12.39 -18.09 -9.32
C THR A 284 12.16 -19.20 -10.32
#